data_AF-A0A7X7U535-F1
#
_entry.id   AF-A0A7X7U535-F1
#
_cell.length_a   1.000
_cell.length_b   1.000
_cell.length_c   1.000
_cell.angle_alpha   90.00
_cell.angle_beta   90.00
_cell.angle_gamma   90.00
#
_symmetry.space_group_name_H-M   'P 1'
#
loop_
_entity.id
_entity.type
_entity.pdbx_description
1 polymer ?
#
loop_
_entity_poly.entity_id
_entity_poly.type
_entity_poly.pdbx_seq_one_letter_code
_entity_poly.pdbx_strand_id
1 'polypeptide(L)' 'MPRQRRQVASHPVLALAAASACSAYDCEFVALAKDLNLPLVTADKQILTQFPDVAVSLATFVRG' A
#
# COMPACT_ATOMS: atom_id res chain seq x y z
N MET A 1 -16.78 17.28 2.01
CA MET A 1 -15.95 16.28 2.73
C MET A 1 -14.54 16.84 2.90
N PRO A 2 -14.06 17.08 4.13
CA PRO A 2 -12.70 17.55 4.33
C PRO A 2 -11.70 16.46 3.92
N ARG A 3 -10.62 16.83 3.21
CA ARG A 3 -9.54 15.91 2.90
C ARG A 3 -8.72 15.64 4.16
N GLN A 4 -8.80 14.44 4.70
CA GLN A 4 -7.96 14.02 5.83
C GLN A 4 -6.73 13.29 5.32
N ARG A 5 -5.55 13.88 5.51
CA ARG A 5 -4.27 13.18 5.33
C ARG A 5 -3.97 12.40 6.59
N ARG A 6 -3.67 11.10 6.45
CA ARG A 6 -3.07 10.33 7.54
C ARG A 6 -1.56 10.41 7.40
N GLN A 7 -0.87 10.58 8.53
CA GLN A 7 0.59 10.52 8.55
C GLN A 7 1.01 9.08 8.87
N VAL A 8 2.00 8.59 8.13
CA VAL A 8 2.63 7.29 8.37
C VAL A 8 4.05 7.53 8.88
N ALA A 9 4.49 6.73 9.86
CA ALA A 9 5.86 6.81 10.34
C ALA A 9 6.85 6.52 9.19
N SER A 10 7.93 7.29 9.07
CA SER A 10 8.87 7.15 7.96
C SER A 10 9.67 5.84 8.01
N HIS A 11 9.90 5.29 9.20
CA HIS A 11 10.67 4.05 9.38
C HIS A 11 10.09 2.85 8.61
N PRO A 12 8.81 2.45 8.78
CA PRO A 12 8.24 1.33 8.02
C PRO A 12 8.20 1.61 6.52
N VAL A 13 7.98 2.86 6.10
CA VAL A 13 7.97 3.26 4.69
C VAL A 13 9.34 3.05 4.05
N LEU A 14 10.40 3.53 4.69
CA LEU A 14 11.77 3.38 4.20
C LEU A 14 12.23 1.92 4.22
N ALA A 15 11.82 1.13 5.21
CA ALA A 15 12.12 -0.30 5.25
C ALA A 15 11.46 -1.05 4.08
N LEU A 16 10.21 -0.74 3.74
CA LEU A 16 9.50 -1.34 2.60
C LEU A 16 10.12 -0.90 1.26
N ALA A 17 10.51 0.37 1.14
CA ALA A 17 11.14 0.89 -0.07
C ALA A 17 12.53 0.27 -0.29
N ALA A 18 13.29 0.03 0.78
CA ALA A 18 14.58 -0.65 0.71
C ALA A 18 14.45 -2.15 0.36
N ALA A 19 13.33 -2.77 0.74
CA ALA A 19 13.08 -4.20 0.54
C ALA A 19 12.33 -4.54 -0.76
N SER A 20 11.97 -3.54 -1.59
CA SER A 20 11.17 -3.74 -2.79
C SER A 20 11.68 -2.86 -3.94
N ALA A 21 11.12 -3.06 -5.14
CA ALA A 21 11.36 -2.17 -6.28
C ALA A 21 10.48 -0.89 -6.24
N CYS A 22 9.67 -0.70 -5.20
CA CYS A 22 8.71 0.39 -5.09
C CYS A 22 9.34 1.66 -4.52
N SER A 23 8.78 2.82 -4.88
CA SER A 23 9.20 4.09 -4.30
C SER A 23 8.74 4.22 -2.84
N ALA A 24 9.35 5.13 -2.09
CA ALA A 24 8.88 5.46 -0.74
C ALA A 24 7.43 5.98 -0.75
N TYR A 25 6.99 6.64 -1.81
CA TYR A 25 5.61 7.10 -1.96
C TYR A 25 4.63 5.93 -2.08
N ASP A 26 4.95 4.93 -2.90
CA ASP A 26 4.13 3.72 -3.02
C ASP A 26 4.09 2.94 -1.70
N CYS A 27 5.23 2.88 -1.01
CA CYS A 27 5.37 2.21 0.26
C CYS A 27 4.61 2.91 1.41
N GLU A 28 4.26 4.19 1.28
CA GLU A 28 3.42 4.89 2.27
C GLU A 28 2.01 4.26 2.33
N PHE A 29 1.42 3.96 1.18
CA PHE A 29 0.10 3.32 1.11
C PHE A 29 0.15 1.88 1.62
N VAL A 30 1.23 1.15 1.32
CA VAL A 30 1.44 -0.22 1.81
C VAL A 30 1.61 -0.23 3.32
N ALA A 31 2.44 0.67 3.86
CA ALA A 31 2.66 0.79 5.31
C ALA A 31 1.36 1.15 6.03
N LEU A 32 0.58 2.09 5.50
CA LEU A 32 -0.71 2.47 6.07
C LEU A 32 -1.71 1.30 6.06
N ALA A 33 -1.79 0.55 4.97
CA ALA A 33 -2.67 -0.60 4.85
C ALA A 33 -2.32 -1.69 5.88
N LYS A 34 -1.00 -1.95 6.08
CA LYS A 34 -0.51 -2.87 7.11
C LYS A 34 -0.83 -2.38 8.53
N ASP A 35 -0.62 -1.10 8.82
CA ASP A 35 -0.89 -0.51 10.14
C ASP A 35 -2.38 -0.59 10.51
N LEU A 36 -3.26 -0.37 9.54
CA LEU A 36 -4.71 -0.47 9.72
C LEU A 36 -5.24 -1.92 9.64
N ASN A 37 -4.39 -2.87 9.27
CA ASN A 37 -4.75 -4.26 8.97
C ASN A 37 -5.89 -4.35 7.93
N LEU A 38 -5.78 -3.58 6.84
CA LEU A 38 -6.75 -3.52 5.75
C LEU A 38 -6.09 -3.81 4.39
N PRO A 39 -6.82 -4.36 3.41
CA PRO A 39 -6.28 -4.55 2.07
C PRO A 39 -6.06 -3.20 1.36
N LEU A 40 -4.94 -3.08 0.65
CA LEU A 40 -4.66 -1.98 -0.26
C LEU A 40 -5.25 -2.29 -1.64
N VAL A 41 -6.38 -1.68 -1.97
CA VAL A 41 -6.97 -1.79 -3.31
C VAL A 41 -6.24 -0.86 -4.26
N THR A 42 -5.61 -1.40 -5.30
CA THR A 42 -4.84 -0.60 -6.27
C THR A 42 -4.90 -1.18 -7.68
N ALA A 43 -4.63 -0.34 -8.68
CA ALA A 43 -4.41 -0.76 -10.07
C ALA A 43 -2.92 -0.89 -10.41
N ASP A 44 -2.03 -0.51 -9.49
CA ASP A 44 -0.60 -0.51 -9.71
C ASP A 44 -0.05 -1.95 -9.73
N LYS A 45 0.48 -2.36 -10.88
CA LYS A 45 0.99 -3.72 -11.09
C LYS A 45 2.24 -4.02 -10.27
N GLN A 46 3.07 -3.02 -10.01
CA GLN A 46 4.29 -3.21 -9.23
C GLN A 46 3.93 -3.48 -7.77
N ILE A 47 3.03 -2.68 -7.19
CA ILE A 47 2.54 -2.91 -5.81
C ILE A 47 1.85 -4.27 -5.69
N LEU A 48 0.99 -4.64 -6.65
CA LEU A 48 0.32 -5.94 -6.67
C LEU A 48 1.31 -7.12 -6.71
N THR A 49 2.43 -6.96 -7.41
CA THR A 49 3.46 -8.00 -7.55
C THR A 49 4.37 -8.08 -6.33
N GLN A 50 4.78 -6.93 -5.78
CA GLN A 50 5.73 -6.84 -4.67
C GLN A 50 5.08 -7.10 -3.31
N PHE A 51 3.78 -6.82 -3.17
CA PHE A 51 3.06 -6.93 -1.91
C PHE A 51 1.74 -7.72 -2.03
N PRO A 52 1.76 -8.96 -2.56
CA PRO A 52 0.54 -9.73 -2.83
C PRO A 52 -0.27 -10.06 -1.56
N ASP A 53 0.36 -10.07 -0.39
CA ASP A 53 -0.31 -10.37 0.88
C ASP A 53 -1.19 -9.21 1.40
N VAL A 54 -1.00 -7.99 0.89
CA VAL A 54 -1.74 -6.80 1.32
C VAL A 54 -2.44 -6.10 0.17
N ALA A 55 -1.93 -6.20 -1.06
CA ALA A 55 -2.46 -5.50 -2.22
C ALA A 55 -3.47 -6.36 -3.00
N VAL A 56 -4.61 -5.77 -3.35
CA VAL A 56 -5.69 -6.42 -4.11
C VAL A 56 -6.00 -5.58 -5.35
N SER A 57 -6.20 -6.23 -6.49
CA SER A 57 -6.55 -5.52 -7.72
C SER A 57 -8.00 -5.04 -7.68
N LEU A 58 -8.29 -3.89 -8.31
CA LEU A 58 -9.67 -3.36 -8.41
C LEU A 58 -10.67 -4.42 -8.88
N ALA A 59 -10.30 -5.18 -9.93
CA ALA A 59 -11.17 -6.22 -10.48
C ALA A 59 -11.46 -7.35 -9.49
N THR A 60 -10.50 -7.68 -8.62
CA THR A 60 -10.69 -8.69 -7.56
C THR A 60 -11.56 -8.14 -6.45
N PHE A 61 -11.34 -6.88 -6.05
CA PHE A 61 -12.08 -6.22 -4.99
C PHE A 61 -13.58 -6.08 -5.31
N VAL A 62 -13.95 -5.72 -6.54
CA VAL A 62 -15.37 -5.56 -6.93
C VAL A 62 -16.13 -6.88 -7.17
N ARG A 63 -15.42 -8.02 -7.15
CA ARG A 63 -16.02 -9.36 -7.31
C ARG A 63 -16.26 -10.08 -5.98
N GLY A 64 -15.73 -9.56 -4.87
CA GLY A 64 -16.01 -10.04 -3.51
C GLY A 64 -17.20 -9.30 -2.91
#